data_AF-X1KGM0-F1
#
_entry.id   AF-X1KGM0-F1
#
_cell.length_a   1.000
_cell.length_b   1.000
_cell.length_c   1.000
_cell.angle_alpha   90.00
_cell.angle_beta   90.00
_cell.angle_gamma   90.00
#
_symmetry.space_group_name_H-M   'P 1'
#
loop_
_entity.id
_entity.type
_entity.pdbx_description
1 polymer ?
#
loop_
_entity_poly.entity_id
_entity_poly.type
_entity_poly.pdbx_seq_one_letter_code
_entity_poly.pdbx_strand_id
1 'polypeptide(L)'
;IEKMSKSLGNYIGVDESPQEIFGKVMSIPDNIMIDYFRLVTTLNSKEIREIEDNIKKEKLNPSIAKRKLAKIIIENLYTKNDALKAEENFDLIFKKKGIPDKVEQYIINLKSLKNKKISLVQLLTDSGLVKSNSEARRLVAILNLLVL
;
A
#
# COMPACT_ATOMS: atom_id res chain seq x y z
N ILE A 1 -0.29 19.38 -7.13
CA ILE A 1 -1.35 18.69 -6.34
C ILE A 1 -2.39 18.23 -7.36
N GLU A 2 -2.47 16.93 -7.64
CA GLU A 2 -3.48 16.42 -8.57
C GLU A 2 -4.83 16.27 -7.85
N LYS A 3 -5.90 16.78 -8.46
CA LYS A 3 -7.27 16.70 -7.95
C LYS A 3 -7.85 15.29 -8.16
N MET A 4 -8.89 14.92 -7.40
CA MET A 4 -9.63 13.67 -7.61
C MET A 4 -10.18 13.61 -9.05
N SER A 5 -9.91 12.53 -9.78
CA SER A 5 -10.51 12.29 -11.09
C SER A 5 -10.71 10.79 -11.35
N LYS A 6 -11.74 10.45 -12.13
CA LYS A 6 -11.98 9.08 -12.58
C LYS A 6 -10.81 8.53 -13.42
N SER A 7 -10.16 9.39 -14.20
CA SER A 7 -8.99 9.05 -15.02
C SER A 7 -7.72 8.75 -14.22
N LEU A 8 -7.57 9.33 -13.03
CA LEU A 8 -6.43 9.09 -12.14
C LEU A 8 -6.67 7.94 -11.15
N GLY A 9 -7.87 7.32 -11.18
CA GLY A 9 -8.22 6.21 -10.29
C GLY A 9 -8.34 6.59 -8.81
N ASN A 10 -8.28 7.89 -8.47
CA ASN A 10 -8.29 8.41 -7.10
C ASN A 10 -9.67 8.96 -6.68
N TYR A 11 -10.75 8.31 -7.08
CA TYR A 11 -12.13 8.66 -6.71
C TYR A 11 -12.80 7.52 -5.95
N ILE A 12 -13.69 7.89 -5.03
CA ILE A 12 -14.58 6.97 -4.31
C ILE A 12 -16.00 7.29 -4.79
N GLY A 13 -16.63 6.34 -5.47
CA GLY A 13 -18.02 6.45 -5.91
C GLY A 13 -18.98 6.21 -4.75
N VAL A 14 -20.09 6.92 -4.73
CA VAL A 14 -21.12 6.79 -3.67
C VAL A 14 -21.99 5.55 -3.84
N ASP A 15 -22.04 5.01 -5.06
CA ASP A 15 -22.79 3.82 -5.48
C ASP A 15 -21.92 2.55 -5.53
N GLU A 16 -20.67 2.64 -5.10
CA GLU A 16 -19.70 1.54 -5.11
C GLU A 16 -19.89 0.59 -3.94
N SER A 17 -19.59 -0.69 -4.13
CA SER A 17 -19.71 -1.66 -3.05
C SER A 17 -18.78 -1.31 -1.87
N PRO A 18 -19.14 -1.67 -0.63
CA PRO A 18 -18.27 -1.48 0.54
C PRO A 18 -16.84 -2.01 0.32
N GLN A 19 -16.67 -3.12 -0.40
CA GLN A 19 -15.37 -3.72 -0.70
C GLN A 19 -14.53 -2.86 -1.66
N GLU A 20 -15.16 -2.28 -2.68
CA GLU A 20 -14.50 -1.37 -3.63
C GLU A 20 -14.09 -0.07 -2.94
N ILE A 21 -14.98 0.51 -2.13
CA ILE A 21 -14.69 1.71 -1.32
C ILE A 21 -13.47 1.44 -0.43
N PHE A 22 -13.47 0.33 0.30
CA PHE A 22 -12.36 -0.03 1.19
C PHE A 22 -11.05 -0.15 0.43
N GLY A 23 -11.04 -0.90 -0.68
CA GLY A 23 -9.84 -1.10 -1.49
C GLY A 23 -9.29 0.20 -2.09
N LYS A 24 -10.17 1.09 -2.54
CA LYS A 24 -9.80 2.41 -3.08
C LYS A 24 -9.20 3.30 -2.00
N VAL A 25 -9.82 3.37 -0.82
CA VAL A 25 -9.29 4.16 0.31
C VAL A 25 -7.90 3.67 0.69
N MET A 26 -7.69 2.36 0.75
CA MET A 26 -6.39 1.77 1.06
C MET A 26 -5.31 2.11 0.02
N SER A 27 -5.70 2.38 -1.23
CA SER A 27 -4.81 2.71 -2.34
C SER A 27 -4.49 4.20 -2.47
N ILE A 28 -5.15 5.07 -1.69
CA ILE A 28 -4.89 6.52 -1.70
C ILE A 28 -3.46 6.81 -1.22
N PRO A 29 -2.69 7.70 -1.85
CA PRO A 29 -1.39 8.14 -1.34
C PRO A 29 -1.46 8.75 0.07
N ASP A 30 -0.52 8.39 0.95
CA ASP A 30 -0.51 8.83 2.36
C ASP A 30 -0.52 10.37 2.50
N ASN A 31 0.15 11.07 1.58
CA ASN A 31 0.27 12.52 1.60
C ASN A 31 -1.04 13.26 1.35
N ILE A 32 -2.05 12.61 0.74
CA ILE A 32 -3.38 13.22 0.50
C ILE A 32 -4.47 12.64 1.41
N MET A 33 -4.18 11.58 2.18
CA MET A 33 -5.15 10.93 3.07
C MET A 33 -5.80 11.90 4.07
N ILE A 34 -5.04 12.86 4.59
CA ILE A 34 -5.55 13.87 5.55
C ILE A 34 -6.62 14.75 4.90
N ASP A 35 -6.50 15.05 3.60
CA ASP A 35 -7.52 15.82 2.90
C ASP A 35 -8.82 15.02 2.74
N TYR A 36 -8.74 13.70 2.58
CA TYR A 36 -9.94 12.86 2.62
C TYR A 36 -10.61 12.90 4.00
N PHE A 37 -9.84 12.80 5.09
CA PHE A 37 -10.41 12.97 6.43
C PHE A 37 -11.18 14.30 6.56
N ARG A 38 -10.64 15.39 6.01
CA ARG A 38 -11.31 16.71 6.04
C ARG A 38 -12.55 16.80 5.16
N LEU A 39 -12.58 16.11 4.03
CA LEU A 39 -13.61 16.28 3.01
C LEU A 39 -14.78 15.29 3.15
N VAL A 40 -14.53 14.08 3.65
CA VAL A 40 -15.54 13.00 3.63
C VAL A 40 -15.87 12.41 5.00
N THR A 41 -15.38 13.02 6.09
CA THR A 41 -15.72 12.59 7.46
C THR A 41 -16.34 13.73 8.26
N THR A 42 -17.07 13.37 9.31
CA THR A 42 -17.66 14.30 10.27
C THR A 42 -16.73 14.59 11.46
N LEU A 43 -15.47 14.12 11.40
CA LEU A 43 -14.48 14.38 12.45
C LEU A 43 -14.20 15.87 12.55
N ASN A 44 -14.07 16.36 13.78
CA ASN A 44 -13.76 17.77 14.00
C ASN A 44 -12.28 18.04 13.71
N SER A 45 -11.93 19.33 13.60
CA SER A 45 -10.56 19.76 13.27
C SER A 45 -9.51 19.29 14.29
N LYS A 46 -9.89 19.08 15.55
CA LYS A 46 -8.97 18.60 16.59
C LYS A 46 -8.64 17.13 16.38
N GLU A 47 -9.64 16.29 16.10
CA GLU A 47 -9.46 14.86 15.81
C GLU A 47 -8.61 14.64 14.57
N ILE A 48 -8.83 15.41 13.50
CA ILE A 48 -8.05 15.32 12.26
C ILE A 48 -6.60 15.73 12.50
N ARG A 49 -6.36 16.82 13.25
CA ARG A 49 -5.01 17.24 13.64
C ARG A 49 -4.30 16.19 14.48
N GLU A 50 -5.00 15.54 15.39
CA GLU A 50 -4.42 14.46 16.20
C GLU A 50 -3.99 13.26 15.34
N ILE A 51 -4.80 12.87 14.35
CA ILE A 51 -4.44 11.83 13.38
C ILE A 51 -3.18 12.27 12.60
N GLU A 52 -3.17 13.49 12.05
CA GLU A 52 -2.04 14.02 11.29
C GLU A 52 -0.74 14.08 12.11
N ASP A 53 -0.82 14.57 13.35
CA ASP A 53 0.33 14.67 14.26
C ASP A 53 0.84 13.29 14.68
N ASN A 54 -0.06 12.34 14.95
CA ASN A 54 0.33 10.98 15.32
C ASN A 54 1.00 10.25 14.15
N ILE A 55 0.59 10.52 12.90
CA ILE A 55 1.28 10.00 11.72
C ILE A 55 2.67 10.63 11.59
N LYS A 56 2.78 11.97 11.69
CA LYS A 56 4.07 12.68 11.59
C LYS A 56 5.07 12.27 12.68
N LYS A 57 4.58 11.91 13.85
CA LYS A 57 5.38 11.43 15.00
C LYS A 57 5.58 9.90 14.99
N GLU A 58 5.19 9.22 13.91
CA GLU A 58 5.28 7.76 13.75
C GLU A 58 4.55 6.95 14.85
N LYS A 59 3.61 7.57 15.57
CA LYS A 59 2.76 6.94 16.59
C LYS A 59 1.56 6.22 15.98
N LEU A 60 1.19 6.57 14.74
CA LEU A 60 0.10 5.97 14.01
C LEU A 60 0.56 5.61 12.59
N ASN A 61 0.48 4.32 12.24
CA ASN A 61 0.79 3.87 10.89
C ASN A 61 -0.27 4.40 9.90
N PRO A 62 0.12 4.98 8.74
CA PRO A 62 -0.82 5.46 7.73
C PRO A 62 -1.84 4.40 7.27
N SER A 63 -1.46 3.13 7.18
CA SER A 63 -2.36 2.03 6.85
C SER A 63 -3.51 1.89 7.85
N ILE A 64 -3.24 2.05 9.14
CA ILE A 64 -4.27 2.02 10.19
C ILE A 64 -5.20 3.23 10.03
N ALA A 65 -4.65 4.41 9.73
CA ALA A 65 -5.45 5.59 9.48
C ALA A 65 -6.36 5.42 8.25
N LYS A 66 -5.87 4.84 7.15
CA LYS A 66 -6.69 4.53 5.97
C LYS A 66 -7.81 3.55 6.27
N ARG A 67 -7.55 2.51 7.07
CA ARG A 67 -8.60 1.58 7.53
C ARG A 67 -9.69 2.31 8.32
N LYS A 68 -9.29 3.24 9.20
CA LYS A 68 -10.25 4.08 9.93
C LYS A 68 -11.07 4.95 8.96
N LEU A 69 -10.42 5.59 8.00
CA LEU A 69 -11.09 6.40 6.98
C LEU A 69 -12.09 5.57 6.16
N ALA A 70 -11.68 4.39 5.70
CA ALA A 70 -12.52 3.48 4.92
C ALA A 70 -13.79 3.09 5.69
N LYS A 71 -13.63 2.73 6.97
CA LYS A 71 -14.76 2.39 7.84
C LYS A 71 -15.73 3.56 8.01
N ILE A 72 -15.23 4.77 8.26
CA ILE A 72 -16.09 5.96 8.39
C ILE A 72 -16.88 6.21 7.10
N ILE A 73 -16.24 6.12 5.94
CA ILE A 73 -16.91 6.35 4.65
C ILE A 73 -18.01 5.31 4.41
N ILE A 74 -17.72 4.03 4.67
CA ILE A 74 -18.69 2.95 4.50
C ILE A 74 -19.83 3.08 5.53
N GLU A 75 -19.53 3.43 6.78
CA GLU A 75 -20.55 3.66 7.82
C GLU A 75 -21.50 4.81 7.47
N ASN A 76 -21.01 5.83 6.75
CA ASN A 76 -21.84 6.96 6.30
C ASN A 76 -22.75 6.60 5.11
N LEU A 77 -22.35 5.66 4.25
CA LEU A 77 -23.08 5.28 3.03
C LEU A 77 -23.91 3.99 3.20
N TYR A 78 -23.51 3.13 4.13
CA TYR A 78 -24.04 1.79 4.35
C TYR A 78 -24.23 1.55 5.86
N THR A 79 -23.78 0.40 6.37
CA THR A 79 -23.87 0.06 7.78
C THR A 79 -22.49 -0.23 8.37
N LYS A 80 -22.40 -0.16 9.70
CA LYS A 80 -21.22 -0.60 10.46
C LYS A 80 -20.84 -2.05 10.17
N ASN A 81 -21.82 -2.92 9.95
CA ASN A 81 -21.56 -4.32 9.63
C ASN A 81 -20.91 -4.47 8.24
N ASP A 82 -21.30 -3.65 7.28
CA ASP A 82 -20.70 -3.65 5.95
C ASP A 82 -19.25 -3.17 5.98
N ALA A 83 -18.94 -2.17 6.82
CA ALA A 83 -17.57 -1.69 7.04
C ALA A 83 -16.67 -2.79 7.63
N LEU A 84 -17.16 -3.54 8.62
CA LEU A 84 -16.44 -4.67 9.22
C LEU A 84 -16.20 -5.79 8.20
N LYS A 85 -17.25 -6.20 7.46
CA LYS A 85 -17.14 -7.23 6.42
C LYS A 85 -16.18 -6.81 5.29
N ALA A 86 -16.18 -5.53 4.92
CA ALA A 86 -15.27 -5.01 3.91
C ALA A 86 -13.81 -5.09 4.38
N GLU A 87 -13.53 -4.77 5.65
CA GLU A 87 -12.19 -4.92 6.25
C GLU A 87 -11.75 -6.39 6.29
N GLU A 88 -12.62 -7.30 6.75
CA GLU A 88 -12.34 -8.74 6.78
C GLU A 88 -12.05 -9.30 5.38
N ASN A 89 -12.86 -8.94 4.39
CA ASN A 89 -12.67 -9.36 3.00
C ASN A 89 -11.37 -8.78 2.42
N PHE A 90 -11.06 -7.53 2.73
CA PHE A 90 -9.79 -6.91 2.33
C PHE A 90 -8.61 -7.69 2.92
N ASP A 91 -8.67 -8.04 4.20
CA ASP A 91 -7.61 -8.81 4.85
C ASP A 91 -7.46 -10.22 4.28
N LEU A 92 -8.56 -10.89 3.95
CA LEU A 92 -8.53 -12.20 3.29
C LEU A 92 -7.91 -12.10 1.89
N ILE A 93 -8.30 -11.11 1.10
CA ILE A 93 -7.74 -10.89 -0.25
C ILE A 93 -6.28 -10.46 -0.16
N PHE A 94 -5.92 -9.59 0.78
CA PHE A 94 -4.55 -9.14 0.98
C PHE A 94 -3.66 -10.26 1.50
N LYS A 95 -4.16 -11.17 2.34
CA LYS A 95 -3.45 -12.40 2.72
C LYS A 95 -3.31 -13.37 1.54
N LYS A 96 -4.36 -13.56 0.74
CA LYS A 96 -4.35 -14.45 -0.45
C LYS A 96 -3.49 -13.91 -1.60
N LYS A 97 -3.42 -12.58 -1.77
CA LYS A 97 -2.52 -11.87 -2.70
C LYS A 97 -1.17 -11.57 -2.06
N GLY A 98 -1.05 -11.77 -0.76
CA GLY A 98 0.16 -11.60 0.01
C GLY A 98 1.17 -12.64 -0.41
N ILE A 99 2.43 -12.22 -0.36
CA ILE A 99 3.64 -13.03 -0.51
C ILE A 99 3.36 -14.51 -0.16
N PRO A 100 3.60 -15.47 -1.07
CA PRO A 100 3.29 -16.87 -0.82
C PRO A 100 3.86 -17.33 0.53
N ASP A 101 3.13 -18.17 1.26
CA ASP A 101 3.61 -18.78 2.52
C ASP A 101 4.99 -19.46 2.36
N LYS A 102 5.36 -19.79 1.11
CA LYS A 102 6.71 -20.17 0.68
C LYS A 102 7.30 -19.10 -0.24
N VAL A 103 8.06 -18.17 0.33
CA VAL A 103 9.04 -17.39 -0.44
C VAL A 103 10.30 -18.22 -0.57
N GLU A 104 10.77 -18.44 -1.80
CA GLU A 104 12.11 -18.95 -1.99
C GLU A 104 13.12 -17.91 -1.49
N GLN A 105 13.77 -18.22 -0.37
CA GLN A 105 14.81 -17.36 0.19
C GLN A 105 16.13 -17.66 -0.51
N TYR A 106 16.68 -16.66 -1.16
CA TYR A 106 18.06 -16.74 -1.64
C TYR A 106 19.02 -16.25 -0.54
N ILE A 107 19.77 -17.18 0.04
CA ILE A 107 20.76 -16.87 1.08
C ILE A 107 22.05 -16.38 0.41
N ILE A 108 22.37 -15.09 0.61
CA ILE A 108 23.62 -14.51 0.15
C ILE A 108 24.77 -15.02 1.01
N ASN A 109 25.73 -15.70 0.39
CA ASN A 109 26.96 -16.08 1.08
C ASN A 109 27.83 -14.84 1.31
N LEU A 110 28.01 -14.43 2.57
CA LEU A 110 28.80 -13.24 2.91
C LEU A 110 30.26 -13.31 2.41
N LYS A 111 30.80 -14.51 2.15
CA LYS A 111 32.14 -14.70 1.59
C LYS A 111 32.25 -14.34 0.10
N SER A 112 31.13 -14.31 -0.64
CA SER A 112 31.12 -13.90 -2.04
C SER A 112 30.98 -12.39 -2.24
N LEU A 113 30.76 -11.63 -1.15
CA LEU A 113 30.66 -10.18 -1.19
C LEU A 113 32.04 -9.53 -1.33
N LYS A 114 32.26 -8.81 -2.43
CA LYS A 114 33.44 -7.94 -2.57
C LYS A 114 33.16 -6.64 -1.80
N ASN A 115 33.98 -6.34 -0.77
CA ASN A 115 33.84 -5.14 0.06
C ASN A 115 32.43 -4.95 0.67
N LYS A 116 31.78 -6.05 1.11
CA LYS A 116 30.39 -6.05 1.61
C LYS A 116 29.34 -5.54 0.61
N LYS A 117 29.66 -5.53 -0.69
CA LYS A 117 28.75 -5.13 -1.77
C LYS A 117 28.48 -6.32 -2.68
N ILE A 118 27.26 -6.40 -3.18
CA ILE A 118 26.85 -7.31 -4.25
C ILE A 118 26.27 -6.49 -5.40
N SER A 119 26.55 -6.91 -6.63
CA SER A 119 25.91 -6.32 -7.81
C SER A 119 24.45 -6.78 -7.87
N LEU A 120 23.52 -5.85 -7.98
CA LEU A 120 22.08 -6.16 -8.14
C LEU A 120 21.84 -7.11 -9.33
N VAL A 121 22.54 -6.88 -10.44
CA VAL A 121 22.45 -7.71 -11.65
C VAL A 121 22.90 -9.16 -11.38
N GLN A 122 23.97 -9.30 -10.59
CA GLN A 122 24.50 -10.61 -10.23
C GLN A 122 23.56 -11.31 -9.24
N LEU A 123 23.04 -10.58 -8.25
CA LEU A 123 22.07 -11.10 -7.29
C LEU A 123 20.83 -11.66 -7.99
N LEU A 124 20.26 -10.92 -8.94
CA LEU A 124 19.08 -11.35 -9.70
C LEU A 124 19.33 -12.63 -10.51
N THR A 125 20.54 -12.78 -11.05
CA THR A 125 20.90 -13.96 -11.85
C THR A 125 21.20 -15.15 -10.94
N ASP A 126 21.97 -14.94 -9.87
CA ASP A 126 22.34 -16.01 -8.92
C ASP A 126 21.13 -16.51 -8.12
N SER A 127 20.12 -15.66 -7.89
CA SER A 127 18.86 -16.04 -7.26
C SER A 127 17.87 -16.71 -8.23
N GLY A 128 18.24 -16.90 -9.50
CA GLY A 128 17.37 -17.52 -10.51
C GLY A 128 16.18 -16.66 -10.95
N LEU A 129 16.12 -15.39 -10.54
CA LEU A 129 15.03 -14.47 -10.92
C LEU A 129 15.10 -14.06 -12.39
N VAL A 130 16.29 -14.14 -13.01
CA VAL A 130 16.51 -13.92 -14.44
C VAL A 130 17.44 -14.98 -15.01
N LYS A 131 17.38 -15.20 -16.33
CA LYS A 131 18.21 -16.21 -17.01
C LYS A 131 19.62 -15.73 -17.32
N SER A 132 19.86 -14.42 -17.29
CA SER A 132 21.18 -13.84 -17.60
C SER A 132 21.39 -12.43 -17.05
N ASN A 133 22.66 -12.05 -16.87
CA ASN A 133 23.05 -10.70 -16.49
C ASN A 133 22.59 -9.61 -17.49
N SER A 134 22.49 -9.94 -18.78
CA SER A 134 21.99 -9.00 -19.81
C SER A 134 20.49 -8.74 -19.66
N GLU A 135 19.72 -9.79 -19.34
CA GLU A 135 18.30 -9.68 -19.02
C GLU A 135 18.06 -8.88 -17.74
N ALA A 136 18.84 -9.14 -16.67
CA ALA A 136 18.77 -8.34 -15.45
C ALA A 136 19.03 -6.85 -15.71
N ARG A 137 20.07 -6.50 -16.50
CA ARG A 137 20.34 -5.09 -16.84
C ARG A 137 19.19 -4.45 -17.60
N ARG A 138 18.59 -5.17 -18.56
CA ARG A 138 17.43 -4.70 -19.30
C ARG A 138 16.24 -4.45 -18.38
N LEU A 139 15.95 -5.38 -17.47
CA LEU A 139 14.84 -5.24 -16.52
C LEU A 139 15.06 -4.11 -15.52
N VAL A 140 16.29 -3.95 -15.00
CA VAL A 140 16.66 -2.83 -14.12
C VAL A 140 16.56 -1.48 -14.83
N ALA A 141 16.84 -1.43 -16.14
CA ALA A 141 16.70 -0.20 -16.93
C ALA A 141 15.24 0.14 -17.28
N ILE A 142 14.38 -0.88 -17.42
CA ILE A 142 12.95 -0.71 -17.81
C ILE A 142 12.05 -0.51 -16.59
N LEU A 143 12.29 -1.25 -15.50
CA LEU A 143 11.55 -1.13 -14.25
C LEU A 143 12.41 -0.38 -13.23
N ASN A 144 11.90 0.76 -12.75
CA ASN A 144 12.27 1.32 -11.45
C ASN A 144 11.83 0.31 -10.37
N LEU A 145 12.60 -0.76 -10.20
CA LEU A 145 12.34 -1.79 -9.21
C LEU A 145 12.56 -1.19 -7.83
N LEU A 146 11.45 -0.91 -7.13
CA LEU A 146 11.41 -0.66 -5.70
C LEU A 146 12.13 -1.81 -5.00
N VAL A 147 13.33 -1.51 -4.51
CA VAL A 147 14.08 -2.39 -3.60
C VAL A 147 13.34 -2.32 -2.26
N LEU A 148 12.75 -3.44 -1.85
CA LEU A 148 12.28 -3.70 -0.48
C LEU A 148 13.47 -3.77 0.50
#